data_AF-A0A0C9W712-F1
#
_entry.id   AF-A0A0C9W712-F1
#
_cell.length_a   1.000
_cell.length_b   1.000
_cell.length_c   1.000
_cell.angle_alpha   90.00
_cell.angle_beta   90.00
_cell.angle_gamma   90.00
#
_symmetry.space_group_name_H-M   'P 1'
#
loop_
_entity.id
_entity.type
_entity.pdbx_description
1 polymer ?
#
loop_
_entity_poly.entity_id
_entity_poly.type
_entity_poly.pdbx_seq_one_letter_code
_entity_poly.pdbx_strand_id
1 'polypeptide(L)'
;MASGDGLVRRGHPLVACYSGDYPEQLLVTGIKTGECPKCDIPHAELGSSTSPAKLRDLEAILAALSLVDEDYIQFTKACKDVGVKAIYKPFWLSQPHLNIFQAITRTPDVLHQLYQGVIKHLISWIKTSYGEAEIDARCRRLPPNHNIRVFMKGISSLARVSGTEHNQICRFLLGVII
;
A
#
# COMPACT_ATOMS: atom_id res chain seq x y z
N MET A 1 27.77 7.14 20.48
CA MET A 1 27.43 5.74 20.82
C MET A 1 28.71 5.09 21.34
N ALA A 2 28.68 4.50 22.54
CA ALA A 2 29.83 3.77 23.10
C ALA A 2 29.69 2.29 22.68
N SER A 3 30.77 1.70 22.17
CA SER A 3 30.79 0.27 21.83
C SER A 3 31.35 -0.55 22.99
N GLY A 4 31.34 -1.89 22.87
CA GLY A 4 31.80 -2.81 23.92
C GLY A 4 33.31 -2.69 24.24
N ASP A 5 34.05 -2.01 23.36
CA ASP A 5 35.47 -1.67 23.52
C ASP A 5 35.71 -0.40 24.35
N GLY A 6 34.66 0.27 24.82
CA GLY A 6 34.74 1.54 25.55
C GLY A 6 35.05 2.76 24.69
N LEU A 7 35.22 2.60 23.36
CA LEU A 7 35.42 3.74 22.46
C LEU A 7 34.10 4.45 22.17
N VAL A 8 34.11 5.77 22.37
CA VAL A 8 33.00 6.65 22.02
C VAL A 8 33.13 7.09 20.58
N ARG A 9 32.16 6.70 19.75
CA ARG A 9 32.07 7.09 18.33
C ARG A 9 30.92 8.09 18.14
N ARG A 10 31.13 9.10 17.29
CA ARG A 10 30.06 9.98 16.82
C ARG A 10 29.21 9.21 15.81
N GLY A 11 28.00 8.84 16.20
CA GLY A 11 27.05 8.14 15.35
C GLY A 11 26.06 9.13 14.75
N HIS A 12 25.82 9.04 13.45
CA HIS A 12 24.79 9.80 12.76
C HIS A 12 23.71 8.80 12.32
N PRO A 13 22.54 8.75 12.99
CA PRO A 13 21.48 7.84 12.59
C PRO A 13 20.95 8.25 11.22
N LEU A 14 20.87 7.28 10.31
CA LEU A 14 20.30 7.46 8.98
C LEU A 14 19.02 6.63 8.89
N VAL A 15 17.98 7.19 8.28
CA VAL A 15 16.75 6.44 7.98
C VAL A 15 17.04 5.54 6.80
N ALA A 16 17.21 4.24 7.05
CA ALA A 16 17.54 3.26 6.03
C ALA A 16 16.29 2.77 5.28
N CYS A 17 15.20 2.50 6.02
CA CYS A 17 13.94 2.09 5.42
C CYS A 17 12.73 2.62 6.18
N TYR A 18 11.64 2.83 5.44
CA TYR A 18 10.31 3.08 6.00
C TYR A 18 9.34 2.00 5.53
N SER A 19 8.80 1.24 6.49
CA SER A 19 7.78 0.24 6.26
C SER A 19 6.47 0.73 6.84
N GLY A 20 5.43 0.67 6.03
CA GLY A 20 4.07 1.05 6.39
C GLY A 20 3.10 0.54 5.32
N ASP A 21 1.82 0.55 5.62
CA ASP A 21 0.80 0.22 4.64
C ASP A 21 0.73 1.30 3.53
N TYR A 22 -0.08 1.07 2.49
CA TYR A 22 -0.15 2.03 1.38
C TYR A 22 -0.59 3.45 1.82
N PRO A 23 -1.64 3.62 2.65
CA PRO A 23 -1.97 4.92 3.25
C PRO A 23 -0.80 5.59 3.99
N GLU A 24 -0.06 4.85 4.82
CA GLU A 24 1.08 5.36 5.58
C GLU A 24 2.24 5.77 4.67
N GLN A 25 2.54 4.98 3.63
CA GLN A 25 3.56 5.33 2.62
C GLN A 25 3.19 6.62 1.89
N LEU A 26 1.92 6.81 1.54
CA LEU A 26 1.43 8.04 0.91
C LEU A 26 1.48 9.24 1.86
N LEU A 27 1.20 9.02 3.15
CA LEU A 27 1.27 10.07 4.17
C LEU A 27 2.70 10.56 4.34
N VAL A 28 3.66 9.64 4.44
CA VAL A 28 5.07 9.97 4.63
C VAL A 28 5.71 10.61 3.39
N THR A 29 5.37 10.15 2.19
CA THR A 29 5.84 10.76 0.94
C THR A 29 5.13 12.05 0.57
N GLY A 30 3.93 12.26 1.11
CA GLY A 30 3.08 13.34 0.68
C GLY A 30 2.46 13.14 -0.70
N ILE A 31 2.37 11.91 -1.19
CA ILE A 31 1.80 11.62 -2.50
C ILE A 31 0.27 11.48 -2.43
N LYS A 32 -0.40 11.75 -3.55
CA LYS A 32 -1.85 11.60 -3.70
C LYS A 32 -2.26 10.14 -3.76
N THR A 33 -3.45 9.85 -3.22
CA THR A 33 -4.02 8.50 -3.26
C THR A 33 -4.22 8.05 -4.70
N GLY A 34 -3.78 6.83 -5.00
CA GLY A 34 -3.85 6.27 -6.34
C GLY A 34 -2.54 6.40 -7.12
N GLU A 35 -1.58 7.23 -6.70
CA GLU A 35 -0.28 7.33 -7.38
C GLU A 35 0.77 6.40 -6.76
N CYS A 36 1.87 6.21 -7.50
CA CYS A 36 3.03 5.48 -6.99
C CYS A 36 3.79 6.37 -5.98
N PRO A 37 4.05 5.89 -4.75
CA PRO A 37 4.80 6.63 -3.73
C PRO A 37 6.30 6.72 -4.02
N LYS A 38 6.80 6.14 -5.12
CA LYS A 38 8.23 6.12 -5.46
C LYS A 38 8.54 6.66 -6.84
N CYS A 39 7.73 6.24 -7.80
CA CYS A 39 7.97 6.48 -9.22
C CYS A 39 7.11 7.62 -9.73
N ASP A 40 7.56 8.23 -10.81
CA ASP A 40 6.83 9.28 -11.53
C ASP A 40 5.91 8.72 -12.63
N ILE A 41 5.36 7.52 -12.41
CA ILE A 41 4.44 6.90 -13.36
C ILE A 41 3.08 7.58 -13.23
N PRO A 42 2.46 8.04 -14.34
CA PRO A 42 1.11 8.59 -14.29
C PRO A 42 0.11 7.52 -13.85
N HIS A 43 -0.91 7.95 -13.10
CA HIS A 43 -1.91 7.03 -12.54
C HIS A 43 -2.53 6.07 -13.57
N ALA A 44 -2.76 6.55 -14.80
CA ALA A 44 -3.36 5.77 -15.89
C ALA A 44 -2.45 4.64 -16.41
N GLU A 45 -1.14 4.71 -16.18
CA GLU A 45 -0.16 3.71 -16.64
C GLU A 45 0.29 2.78 -15.52
N LEU A 46 -0.35 2.85 -14.35
CA LEU A 46 -0.04 1.92 -13.27
C LEU A 46 -0.40 0.49 -13.68
N GLY A 47 0.60 -0.40 -13.69
CA GLY A 47 0.45 -1.80 -14.06
C GLY A 47 0.55 -2.10 -15.56
N SER A 48 0.78 -1.11 -16.43
CA SER A 48 0.91 -1.31 -17.88
C SER A 48 2.32 -1.73 -18.32
N SER A 49 3.35 -1.40 -17.53
CA SER A 49 4.75 -1.56 -17.89
C SER A 49 5.54 -2.31 -16.82
N THR A 50 6.36 -3.26 -17.25
CA THR A 50 7.31 -4.01 -16.40
C THR A 50 8.66 -3.30 -16.27
N SER A 51 8.86 -2.19 -17.00
CA SER A 51 10.12 -1.46 -17.03
C SER A 51 10.36 -0.73 -15.70
N PRO A 52 11.62 -0.66 -15.22
CA PRO A 52 11.94 0.08 -14.01
C PRO A 52 11.65 1.57 -14.23
N ALA A 53 10.62 2.08 -13.55
CA ALA A 53 10.27 3.48 -13.64
C ALA A 53 11.26 4.37 -12.89
N LYS A 54 11.42 5.59 -13.41
CA LYS A 54 12.25 6.63 -12.80
C LYS A 54 11.68 6.99 -11.43
N LEU A 55 12.56 7.10 -10.44
CA LEU A 55 12.20 7.64 -9.13
C LEU A 55 11.82 9.12 -9.27
N ARG A 56 10.92 9.57 -8.40
CA ARG A 56 10.56 10.98 -8.31
C ARG A 56 11.78 11.83 -7.98
N ASP A 57 11.83 13.00 -8.59
CA ASP A 57 12.93 13.94 -8.41
C ASP A 57 12.82 14.63 -7.05
N LEU A 58 13.72 14.28 -6.12
CA LEU A 58 13.72 14.84 -4.77
C LEU A 58 14.08 16.32 -4.78
N GLU A 59 14.97 16.77 -5.67
CA GLU A 59 15.44 18.16 -5.69
C GLU A 59 14.31 19.09 -6.12
N ALA A 60 13.55 18.70 -7.16
CA ALA A 60 12.35 19.43 -7.58
C ALA A 60 11.30 19.51 -6.47
N ILE A 61 11.13 18.44 -5.69
CA ILE A 61 10.20 18.40 -4.56
C ILE A 61 10.67 19.30 -3.42
N LEU A 62 11.94 19.27 -3.06
CA LEU A 62 12.51 20.14 -2.03
C LEU A 62 12.42 21.62 -2.44
N ALA A 63 12.66 21.94 -3.71
CA ALA A 63 12.49 23.28 -4.24
C ALA A 63 11.03 23.76 -4.10
N ALA A 64 10.06 22.93 -4.48
CA ALA A 64 8.64 23.25 -4.31
C ALA A 64 8.24 23.42 -2.82
N LEU A 65 8.81 22.60 -1.93
CA LEU A 65 8.56 22.69 -0.48
C LEU A 65 9.27 23.87 0.21
N SER A 66 10.29 24.47 -0.42
CA SER A 66 10.95 25.66 0.12
C SER A 66 10.10 26.93 -0.01
N LEU A 67 9.14 26.94 -0.95
CA LEU A 67 8.19 28.03 -1.19
C LEU A 67 7.06 28.10 -0.14
N VAL A 68 7.12 27.29 0.92
CA VAL A 68 6.10 27.24 1.99
C VAL A 68 5.92 28.60 2.68
N ASP A 69 7.00 29.37 2.82
CA ASP A 69 6.98 30.68 3.49
C ASP A 69 6.57 31.83 2.53
N GLU A 70 6.32 31.53 1.24
CA GLU A 70 5.82 32.48 0.22
C GLU A 70 4.29 32.47 0.12
N ASP A 71 3.72 33.00 -0.98
CA ASP A 71 2.28 33.01 -1.23
C ASP A 71 1.72 31.58 -1.35
N TYR A 72 0.66 31.30 -0.58
CA TYR A 72 -0.01 30.00 -0.52
C TYR A 72 -0.45 29.49 -1.91
N ILE A 73 -0.86 30.40 -2.80
CA ILE A 73 -1.30 30.05 -4.16
C ILE A 73 -0.13 29.52 -4.99
N GLN A 74 1.02 30.18 -4.90
CA GLN A 74 2.24 29.78 -5.60
C GLN A 74 2.77 28.45 -5.07
N PHE A 75 2.78 28.28 -3.74
CA PHE A 75 3.15 27.04 -3.07
C PHE A 75 2.28 25.85 -3.51
N THR A 76 0.96 26.03 -3.51
CA THR A 76 0.01 24.98 -3.90
C THR A 76 0.18 24.59 -5.37
N LYS A 77 0.44 25.57 -6.24
CA LYS A 77 0.69 25.33 -7.66
C LYS A 77 1.99 24.55 -7.88
N ALA A 78 3.09 24.98 -7.28
CA ALA A 78 4.38 24.30 -7.36
C ALA A 78 4.30 22.85 -6.85
N CYS A 79 3.63 22.61 -5.72
CA CYS A 79 3.42 21.26 -5.20
C CYS A 79 2.59 20.40 -6.17
N LYS A 80 1.56 20.98 -6.78
CA LYS A 80 0.70 20.27 -7.74
C LYS A 80 1.45 19.88 -9.00
N ASP A 81 2.32 20.75 -9.51
CA ASP A 81 3.12 20.51 -10.73
C ASP A 81 4.12 19.36 -10.54
N VAL A 82 4.67 19.21 -9.33
CA VAL A 82 5.59 18.11 -8.98
C VAL A 82 4.83 16.85 -8.48
N GLY A 83 3.50 16.92 -8.37
CA GLY A 83 2.68 15.76 -7.98
C GLY A 83 2.70 15.43 -6.48
N VAL A 84 3.03 16.39 -5.63
CA VAL A 84 3.09 16.24 -4.16
C VAL A 84 1.94 17.05 -3.52
N LYS A 85 1.47 16.60 -2.36
CA LYS A 85 0.53 17.35 -1.52
C LYS A 85 1.24 18.56 -0.91
N ALA A 86 0.53 19.67 -0.82
CA ALA A 86 0.99 20.84 -0.08
C ALA A 86 1.12 20.49 1.42
N ILE A 87 2.34 20.19 1.86
CA ILE A 87 2.65 19.76 3.23
C ILE A 87 3.59 20.77 3.86
N TYR A 88 3.24 21.21 5.07
CA TYR A 88 4.11 22.07 5.86
C TYR A 88 5.26 21.25 6.46
N LYS A 89 6.49 21.53 6.02
CA LYS A 89 7.76 21.00 6.57
C LYS A 89 7.72 19.49 6.91
N PRO A 90 7.86 18.58 5.93
CA PRO A 90 7.92 17.15 6.22
C PRO A 90 9.15 16.80 7.07
N PHE A 91 9.06 15.73 7.88
CA PHE A 91 10.13 15.36 8.82
C PHE A 91 11.47 15.04 8.14
N TRP A 92 11.44 14.60 6.88
CA TRP A 92 12.62 14.25 6.10
C TRP A 92 13.29 15.48 5.45
N LEU A 93 12.69 16.68 5.53
CA LEU A 93 13.27 17.92 4.99
C LEU A 93 14.62 18.26 5.65
N SER A 94 14.77 18.00 6.95
CA SER A 94 15.98 18.33 7.71
C SER A 94 17.10 17.28 7.61
N GLN A 95 16.89 16.22 6.82
CA GLN A 95 17.79 15.06 6.75
C GLN A 95 18.61 15.10 5.45
N PRO A 96 19.88 15.53 5.47
CA PRO A 96 20.65 15.84 4.26
C PRO A 96 21.01 14.62 3.40
N HIS A 97 20.93 13.42 3.95
CA HIS A 97 21.27 12.17 3.27
C HIS A 97 20.06 11.25 3.02
N LEU A 98 18.84 11.75 3.27
CA LEU A 98 17.63 10.95 3.16
C LEU A 98 16.87 11.27 1.88
N ASN A 99 16.79 10.29 0.99
CA ASN A 99 15.78 10.28 -0.07
C ASN A 99 14.61 9.40 0.36
N ILE A 100 13.48 10.02 0.71
CA ILE A 100 12.30 9.30 1.20
C ILE A 100 11.71 8.34 0.16
N PHE A 101 11.76 8.70 -1.13
CA PHE A 101 11.25 7.89 -2.23
C PHE A 101 12.10 6.62 -2.46
N GLN A 102 13.37 6.67 -2.06
CA GLN A 102 14.24 5.50 -2.04
C GLN A 102 14.09 4.69 -0.74
N ALA A 103 14.00 5.37 0.41
CA ALA A 103 13.95 4.76 1.72
C ALA A 103 12.63 4.02 2.01
N ILE A 104 11.51 4.46 1.43
CA ILE A 104 10.27 3.68 1.54
C ILE A 104 10.51 2.29 0.97
N THR A 105 9.97 1.26 1.61
CA THR A 105 10.24 -0.12 1.20
C THR A 105 9.55 -0.40 -0.15
N ARG A 106 10.19 -1.17 -1.05
CA ARG A 106 9.50 -1.68 -2.27
C ARG A 106 8.53 -2.83 -1.96
N THR A 107 8.65 -3.42 -0.76
CA THR A 107 7.87 -4.58 -0.38
C THR A 107 6.41 -4.17 -0.30
N PRO A 108 5.53 -4.72 -1.16
CA PRO A 108 4.11 -4.48 -1.02
C PRO A 108 3.67 -5.00 0.34
N ASP A 109 2.67 -4.37 0.94
CA ASP A 109 2.08 -4.88 2.17
C ASP A 109 1.59 -6.31 1.91
N VAL A 110 2.24 -7.29 2.57
CA VAL A 110 1.97 -8.71 2.34
C VAL A 110 0.53 -9.05 2.68
N LEU A 111 -0.04 -8.41 3.69
CA LEU A 111 -1.41 -8.65 4.10
C LEU A 111 -2.38 -7.93 3.16
N HIS A 112 -2.28 -6.61 3.07
CA HIS A 112 -3.30 -5.78 2.43
C HIS A 112 -3.20 -5.79 0.90
N GLN A 113 -1.99 -5.74 0.34
CA GLN A 113 -1.81 -5.66 -1.11
C GLN A 113 -1.68 -7.06 -1.73
N LEU A 114 -0.90 -7.95 -1.10
CA LEU A 114 -0.67 -9.28 -1.68
C LEU A 114 -1.81 -10.24 -1.32
N TYR A 115 -1.96 -10.60 -0.05
CA TYR A 115 -2.90 -11.64 0.35
C TYR A 115 -4.37 -11.23 0.14
N GLN A 116 -4.81 -10.12 0.73
CA GLN A 116 -6.19 -9.65 0.59
C GLN A 116 -6.52 -9.25 -0.85
N GLY A 117 -5.57 -8.62 -1.55
CA GLY A 117 -5.71 -8.25 -2.96
C GLY A 117 -5.90 -9.46 -3.86
N VAL A 118 -4.99 -10.45 -3.80
CA VAL A 118 -5.06 -11.66 -4.62
C VAL A 118 -6.34 -12.44 -4.36
N ILE A 119 -6.72 -12.64 -3.09
CA ILE A 119 -7.94 -13.39 -2.76
C ILE A 119 -9.20 -12.65 -3.24
N LYS A 120 -9.25 -11.31 -3.16
CA LYS A 120 -10.38 -10.53 -3.71
C LYS A 120 -10.56 -10.80 -5.20
N HIS A 121 -9.47 -10.78 -5.98
CA HIS A 121 -9.52 -11.06 -7.41
C HIS A 121 -9.85 -12.54 -7.70
N LEU A 122 -9.28 -13.47 -6.93
CA LEU A 122 -9.56 -14.89 -7.05
C LEU A 122 -11.05 -15.20 -6.83
N ILE A 123 -11.66 -14.64 -5.77
CA ILE A 123 -13.10 -14.77 -5.51
C ILE A 123 -13.91 -14.18 -6.67
N SER A 124 -13.51 -13.03 -7.21
CA SER A 124 -14.16 -12.43 -8.37
C SER A 124 -14.12 -13.36 -9.59
N TRP A 125 -12.98 -13.99 -9.87
CA TRP A 125 -12.85 -14.93 -10.99
C TRP A 125 -13.68 -16.18 -10.78
N ILE A 126 -13.67 -16.76 -9.58
CA ILE A 126 -14.48 -17.94 -9.26
C ILE A 126 -15.98 -17.65 -9.44
N LYS A 127 -16.46 -16.48 -9.01
CA LYS A 127 -17.84 -16.05 -9.24
C LYS A 127 -18.18 -15.95 -10.72
N THR A 128 -17.27 -15.41 -11.54
CA THR A 128 -17.45 -15.33 -13.00
C THR A 128 -17.44 -16.72 -13.66
N SER A 129 -16.58 -17.64 -13.20
CA SER A 129 -16.42 -18.95 -13.82
C SER A 129 -17.53 -19.95 -13.49
N TYR A 130 -17.96 -20.02 -12.23
CA TYR A 130 -18.95 -21.01 -11.76
C TYR A 130 -20.35 -20.44 -11.59
N GLY A 131 -20.49 -19.11 -11.53
CA GLY A 131 -21.74 -18.43 -11.23
C GLY A 131 -21.98 -18.31 -9.71
N GLU A 132 -22.54 -17.17 -9.31
CA GLU A 132 -22.77 -16.84 -7.90
C GLU A 132 -23.71 -17.84 -7.20
N ALA A 133 -24.75 -18.30 -7.90
CA ALA A 133 -25.75 -19.22 -7.34
C ALA A 133 -25.17 -20.59 -6.98
N GLU A 134 -24.25 -21.11 -7.81
CA GLU A 134 -23.62 -22.40 -7.59
C GLU A 134 -22.61 -22.33 -6.44
N ILE A 135 -21.77 -21.29 -6.41
CA ILE A 135 -20.83 -21.07 -5.31
C ILE A 135 -21.57 -20.91 -3.98
N ASP A 136 -22.66 -20.15 -3.95
CA ASP A 136 -23.45 -19.97 -2.74
C ASP A 136 -24.22 -21.26 -2.34
N ALA A 137 -24.61 -22.10 -3.31
CA ALA A 137 -25.17 -23.43 -3.03
C ALA A 137 -24.11 -24.37 -2.41
N ARG A 138 -22.88 -24.37 -2.93
CA ARG A 138 -21.78 -25.17 -2.39
C ARG A 138 -21.35 -24.71 -1.01
N CYS A 139 -21.28 -23.40 -0.77
CA CYS A 139 -20.99 -22.83 0.55
C CYS A 139 -22.04 -23.26 1.60
N ARG A 140 -23.32 -23.40 1.19
CA ARG A 140 -24.41 -23.89 2.06
C ARG A 140 -24.31 -25.39 2.36
N ARG A 141 -23.71 -26.18 1.47
CA ARG A 141 -23.54 -27.63 1.63
C ARG A 141 -22.29 -28.01 2.42
N LEU A 142 -21.44 -27.04 2.78
CA LEU A 142 -20.26 -27.32 3.59
C LEU A 142 -20.67 -27.94 4.94
N PRO A 143 -20.10 -29.09 5.31
CA PRO A 143 -20.41 -29.72 6.58
C PRO A 143 -19.97 -28.79 7.73
N PRO A 144 -20.81 -28.65 8.78
CA PRO A 144 -20.46 -27.81 9.91
C PRO A 144 -19.22 -28.36 10.61
N ASN A 145 -18.23 -27.48 10.84
CA ASN A 145 -16.98 -27.81 11.51
C ASN A 145 -16.66 -26.72 12.54
N HIS A 146 -16.06 -27.08 13.68
CA HIS A 146 -15.61 -26.11 14.69
C HIS A 146 -14.62 -25.08 14.13
N ASN A 147 -13.87 -25.43 13.09
CA ASN A 147 -12.82 -24.58 12.53
C ASN A 147 -13.27 -23.68 11.37
N ILE A 148 -14.49 -23.87 10.86
CA ILE A 148 -15.00 -23.20 9.65
C ILE A 148 -16.37 -22.58 9.91
N ARG A 149 -16.50 -21.27 9.66
CA ARG A 149 -17.80 -20.60 9.69
C ARG A 149 -18.61 -20.98 8.46
N VAL A 150 -19.85 -21.45 8.65
CA VAL A 150 -20.76 -21.77 7.54
C VAL A 150 -21.48 -20.50 7.07
N PHE A 151 -21.37 -20.20 5.78
CA PHE A 151 -22.01 -19.04 5.15
C PHE A 151 -23.36 -19.44 4.56
N MET A 152 -24.42 -19.45 5.38
CA MET A 152 -25.76 -19.87 4.95
C MET A 152 -26.39 -18.98 3.87
N LYS A 153 -25.97 -17.72 3.77
CA LYS A 153 -26.38 -16.76 2.73
C LYS A 153 -25.37 -16.66 1.58
N GLY A 154 -24.39 -17.57 1.53
CA GLY A 154 -23.32 -17.54 0.55
C GLY A 154 -22.26 -16.46 0.81
N ILE A 155 -21.31 -16.36 -0.12
CA ILE A 155 -20.21 -15.37 -0.11
C ILE A 155 -20.56 -14.18 -1.01
N SER A 156 -21.49 -14.36 -1.96
CA SER A 156 -21.81 -13.32 -2.94
C SER A 156 -22.48 -12.09 -2.33
N SER A 157 -23.25 -12.27 -1.26
CA SER A 157 -23.97 -11.20 -0.56
C SER A 157 -23.10 -10.35 0.40
N LEU A 158 -21.83 -10.72 0.63
CA LEU A 158 -20.96 -10.03 1.58
C LEU A 158 -20.39 -8.74 0.97
N ALA A 159 -20.97 -7.59 1.34
CA ALA A 159 -20.49 -6.28 0.91
C ALA A 159 -19.27 -5.76 1.71
N ARG A 160 -19.11 -6.21 2.96
CA ARG A 160 -18.01 -5.82 3.87
C ARG A 160 -17.47 -7.06 4.57
N VAL A 161 -16.41 -7.64 4.03
CA VAL A 161 -15.76 -8.83 4.59
C VAL A 161 -14.71 -8.40 5.61
N SER A 162 -14.87 -8.83 6.86
CA SER A 162 -13.85 -8.65 7.90
C SER A 162 -12.62 -9.53 7.64
N GLY A 163 -11.47 -9.17 8.22
CA GLY A 163 -10.24 -9.98 8.09
C GLY A 163 -10.42 -11.43 8.58
N THR A 164 -11.23 -11.63 9.61
CA THR A 164 -11.60 -12.96 10.11
C THR A 164 -12.45 -13.74 9.11
N GLU A 165 -13.44 -13.09 8.48
CA GLU A 165 -14.26 -13.73 7.45
C GLU A 165 -13.44 -14.07 6.20
N HIS A 166 -12.52 -13.18 5.83
CA HIS A 166 -11.61 -13.40 4.72
C HIS A 166 -10.72 -14.64 4.95
N ASN A 167 -10.10 -14.75 6.13
CA ASN A 167 -9.32 -15.93 6.51
C ASN A 167 -10.17 -17.21 6.45
N GLN A 168 -11.40 -17.15 6.95
CA GLN A 168 -12.33 -18.29 6.90
C GLN A 168 -12.66 -18.70 5.46
N ILE A 169 -12.97 -17.74 4.58
CA ILE A 169 -13.24 -18.01 3.16
C ILE A 169 -12.04 -18.71 2.50
N CYS A 170 -10.82 -18.24 2.74
CA CYS A 170 -9.62 -18.85 2.19
C CYS A 170 -9.43 -20.32 2.57
N ARG A 171 -9.90 -20.74 3.76
CA ARG A 171 -9.72 -22.11 4.27
C ARG A 171 -10.54 -23.14 3.51
N PHE A 172 -11.75 -22.78 3.08
CA PHE A 172 -12.65 -23.72 2.40
C PHE A 172 -12.81 -23.42 0.90
N LEU A 173 -12.21 -22.33 0.39
CA LEU A 173 -12.31 -21.92 -1.01
C LEU A 173 -11.96 -23.07 -1.96
N LEU A 174 -10.88 -23.81 -1.69
CA LEU A 174 -10.47 -24.96 -2.49
C LEU A 174 -11.53 -26.08 -2.51
N GLY A 175 -12.14 -26.38 -1.35
CA GLY A 175 -13.17 -27.41 -1.23
C GLY A 175 -14.53 -27.03 -1.83
N VAL A 176 -14.72 -25.77 -2.24
CA VAL A 176 -15.90 -25.32 -2.99
C VAL A 176 -15.66 -25.42 -4.50
N ILE A 177 -14.39 -25.36 -4.94
CA ILE A 177 -14.01 -25.40 -6.36
C ILE A 177 -13.94 -26.84 -6.88
N ILE A 178 -13.28 -27.73 -6.12
CA ILE A 178 -13.13 -29.17 -6.42
C ILE A 178 -14.43 -29.90 -6.14
#